data_AF-R9K5M2-F1
#
_entry.id   AF-R9K5M2-F1
#
_cell.length_a   1.000
_cell.length_b   1.000
_cell.length_c   1.000
_cell.angle_alpha   90.00
_cell.angle_beta   90.00
_cell.angle_gamma   90.00
#
_symmetry.space_group_name_H-M   'P 1'
#
loop_
_entity.id
_entity.type
_entity.pdbx_description
1 polymer ?
#
loop_
_entity_poly.entity_id
_entity_poly.type
_entity_poly.pdbx_seq_one_letter_code
_entity_poly.pdbx_strand_id
1 'polypeptide(L)'
;MEYIQMTLTDWVEMKQKLRRELLGIKQSFVRIGFMLRQIEEQKLYENDGYKSIAEFAKAELGLEASTTSRFISINREYSADGYSEILSPEYAELGRSQLEEMLKLPEEDRCMV
;
A
#
# COMPACT_ATOMS: atom_id res chain seq x y z
N MET A 1 28.40 -9.97 -26.51
CA MET A 1 27.01 -10.10 -26.05
C MET A 1 26.71 -11.58 -25.96
N GLU A 2 26.58 -12.12 -24.75
CA GLU A 2 26.05 -13.49 -24.59
C GLU A 2 24.56 -13.46 -24.93
N TYR A 3 24.17 -14.23 -25.94
CA TYR A 3 22.76 -14.47 -26.22
C TYR A 3 22.25 -15.44 -25.17
N ILE A 4 21.50 -14.93 -24.19
CA ILE A 4 20.78 -15.77 -23.24
C ILE A 4 19.70 -16.50 -24.05
N GLN A 5 19.93 -17.79 -24.32
CA GLN A 5 18.96 -18.64 -24.99
C GLN A 5 17.90 -19.04 -23.97
N MET A 6 16.90 -18.17 -23.80
CA MET A 6 15.80 -18.38 -22.85
C MET A 6 14.80 -19.39 -23.41
N THR A 7 14.46 -20.43 -22.64
CA THR A 7 13.45 -21.40 -23.06
C THR A 7 12.04 -20.82 -22.94
N LEU A 8 11.06 -21.44 -23.60
CA LEU A 8 9.65 -21.05 -23.48
C LEU A 8 9.17 -21.12 -22.00
N THR A 9 9.67 -22.11 -21.25
CA THR A 9 9.37 -22.29 -19.82
C THR A 9 9.89 -21.11 -19.00
N ASP A 10 11.16 -20.73 -19.19
CA ASP A 10 11.78 -19.61 -18.49
C ASP A 10 11.01 -18.29 -18.72
N TRP A 11 10.54 -18.08 -19.95
CA TRP A 11 9.71 -16.91 -20.29
C TRP A 11 8.37 -16.89 -19.56
N VAL A 12 7.69 -18.04 -19.48
CA VAL A 12 6.42 -18.16 -18.76
C VAL A 12 6.61 -17.91 -17.27
N GLU A 13 7.65 -18.50 -16.67
CA GLU A 13 7.98 -18.30 -15.26
C GLU A 13 8.32 -16.85 -14.94
N MET A 14 9.09 -16.19 -15.80
CA MET A 14 9.44 -14.78 -15.64
C MET A 14 8.20 -13.87 -15.64
N LYS A 15 7.24 -14.11 -16.56
CA LYS A 15 5.97 -13.38 -16.59
C LYS A 15 5.13 -13.62 -15.33
N GLN A 16 5.08 -14.85 -14.84
CA GLN A 16 4.36 -15.17 -13.60
C GLN A 16 5.00 -14.49 -12.39
N LYS A 17 6.34 -14.50 -12.30
CA LYS A 17 7.07 -13.80 -11.25
C LYS A 17 6.77 -12.30 -11.30
N LEU A 18 6.86 -11.67 -12.48
CA LEU A 18 6.55 -10.25 -12.64
C LEU A 18 5.11 -9.91 -12.21
N ARG A 19 4.13 -10.74 -12.58
CA ARG A 19 2.74 -10.56 -12.14
C ARG A 19 2.60 -10.62 -10.62
N ARG A 20 3.30 -11.56 -9.96
CA ARG A 20 3.30 -11.67 -8.50
C ARG A 20 3.96 -10.46 -7.84
N GLU A 21 5.09 -9.97 -8.35
CA GLU A 21 5.74 -8.76 -7.84
C GLU A 21 4.82 -7.54 -7.96
N LEU A 22 4.18 -7.35 -9.12
CA LEU A 22 3.23 -6.26 -9.34
C LEU A 22 2.00 -6.35 -8.42
N LEU A 23 1.49 -7.55 -8.17
CA LEU A 23 0.42 -7.76 -7.20
C LEU A 23 0.89 -7.45 -5.77
N GLY A 24 2.11 -7.85 -5.43
CA GLY A 24 2.76 -7.52 -4.16
C GLY A 24 2.83 -6.02 -3.92
N ILE A 25 3.17 -5.24 -4.96
CA ILE A 25 3.18 -3.77 -4.91
C ILE A 25 1.79 -3.21 -4.59
N LYS A 26 0.72 -3.73 -5.21
CA LYS A 26 -0.66 -3.31 -4.91
C LYS A 26 -1.00 -3.52 -3.42
N GLN A 27 -0.63 -4.68 -2.88
CA GLN A 27 -0.88 -5.01 -1.46
C GLN A 27 0.00 -4.20 -0.51
N SER A 28 1.19 -3.76 -0.95
CA SER A 28 2.10 -2.98 -0.10
C SER A 28 1.50 -1.66 0.37
N PHE A 29 0.60 -1.03 -0.38
CA PHE A 29 -0.03 0.22 0.06
C PHE A 29 -0.85 0.04 1.35
N VAL A 30 -1.66 -1.02 1.41
CA VAL A 30 -2.46 -1.35 2.60
C VAL A 30 -1.55 -1.73 3.76
N ARG A 31 -0.52 -2.54 3.52
CA ARG A 31 0.45 -2.96 4.54
C ARG A 31 1.25 -1.78 5.12
N ILE A 32 1.72 -0.88 4.28
CA ILE A 32 2.43 0.34 4.73
C ILE A 32 1.50 1.20 5.58
N GLY A 33 0.26 1.41 5.12
CA GLY A 33 -0.73 2.16 5.90
C GLY A 33 -1.02 1.52 7.26
N PHE A 34 -1.14 0.19 7.31
CA PHE A 34 -1.33 -0.56 8.55
C PHE A 34 -0.17 -0.32 9.54
N MET A 35 1.07 -0.49 9.08
CA MET A 35 2.26 -0.27 9.93
C MET A 35 2.34 1.19 10.42
N LEU A 36 2.06 2.17 9.56
CA LEU A 36 2.03 3.58 9.96
C LEU A 36 0.96 3.85 11.03
N ARG A 37 -0.22 3.23 10.93
CA ARG A 37 -1.27 3.32 11.96
C ARG A 37 -0.83 2.70 13.28
N GLN A 38 -0.19 1.54 13.25
CA GLN A 38 0.31 0.89 14.46
C GLN A 38 1.35 1.77 15.17
N ILE A 39 2.27 2.39 14.42
CA ILE A 39 3.26 3.33 14.94
C ILE A 39 2.56 4.57 15.51
N GLU A 40 1.55 5.10 14.83
CA GLU A 40 0.80 6.29 15.25
C GLU A 40 0.01 6.05 16.55
N GLU A 41 -0.76 4.96 16.62
CA GLU A 41 -1.64 4.64 17.74
C GLU A 41 -0.88 4.32 19.02
N GLN A 42 0.26 3.64 18.89
CA GLN A 42 1.16 3.34 20.00
C GLN A 42 2.16 4.47 20.28
N LYS A 43 2.14 5.54 19.47
CA LYS A 43 3.07 6.68 19.54
C LYS A 43 4.53 6.25 19.52
N LEU A 44 4.87 5.18 18.79
CA LEU A 44 6.23 4.63 18.78
C LEU A 44 7.26 5.61 18.22
N TYR A 45 6.81 6.56 17.39
CA TYR A 45 7.64 7.65 16.88
C TYR A 45 8.19 8.56 18.00
N GLU A 46 7.57 8.61 19.18
CA GLU A 46 8.06 9.40 20.32
C GLU A 46 9.35 8.81 20.91
N ASN A 47 9.61 7.51 20.71
CA ASN A 47 10.84 6.85 21.19
C ASN A 47 12.10 7.44 20.55
N ASP A 48 11.97 7.92 19.31
CA ASP A 48 13.06 8.55 18.55
C ASP A 48 12.99 10.09 18.62
N GLY A 49 12.09 10.64 19.45
CA GLY A 49 11.96 12.08 19.69
C GLY A 49 11.11 12.84 18.66
N TYR A 50 10.44 12.16 17.74
CA TYR A 50 9.52 12.79 16.78
C TYR A 50 8.21 13.19 17.45
N LYS A 51 7.58 14.26 16.95
CA LYS A 51 6.34 14.81 17.53
C LYS A 51 5.08 14.25 16.87
N SER A 52 5.22 13.61 15.71
CA SER A 52 4.10 13.06 14.96
C SER A 52 4.56 11.95 14.01
N ILE A 53 3.61 11.11 13.58
CA ILE A 53 3.86 10.11 12.54
C ILE A 53 4.36 10.73 11.22
N ALA A 54 3.92 11.94 10.89
CA ALA A 54 4.34 12.63 9.67
C ALA A 54 5.81 13.07 9.73
N GLU A 55 6.27 13.51 10.90
CA GLU A 55 7.68 13.89 11.11
C GLU A 55 8.58 12.65 11.04
N PHE A 56 8.20 11.58 11.73
CA PHE A 56 8.88 10.28 11.65
C PHE A 56 8.95 9.77 10.20
N ALA A 57 7.82 9.72 9.50
CA ALA A 57 7.77 9.19 8.14
C ALA A 57 8.61 10.03 7.17
N LYS A 58 8.70 11.34 7.38
CA LYS A 58 9.55 12.22 6.57
C LYS A 58 11.03 11.97 6.85
N ALA A 59 11.42 11.88 8.12
CA ALA A 59 12.81 11.75 8.53
C ALA A 59 13.38 10.35 8.23
N GLU A 60 12.64 9.29 8.54
CA GLU A 60 13.11 7.91 8.45
C GLU A 60 12.84 7.26 7.08
N LEU A 61 11.73 7.63 6.43
CA LEU A 61 11.24 6.94 5.23
C LEU A 61 11.22 7.84 3.99
N GLY A 62 11.54 9.13 4.13
CA GLY A 62 11.46 10.11 3.04
C GLY A 62 10.04 10.38 2.54
N LEU A 63 9.02 10.06 3.34
CA LEU A 63 7.62 10.24 2.97
C LEU A 63 7.10 11.61 3.43
N GLU A 64 6.61 12.40 2.48
CA GLU A 64 5.90 13.65 2.82
C GLU A 64 4.58 13.37 3.54
N ALA A 65 4.16 14.30 4.40
CA ALA A 65 2.97 14.15 5.26
C ALA A 65 1.69 13.77 4.49
N SER A 66 1.51 14.29 3.28
CA SER A 66 0.37 13.96 2.41
C SER A 66 0.40 12.51 1.93
N THR A 67 1.58 11.97 1.63
CA THR A 67 1.77 10.56 1.24
C THR A 67 1.54 9.65 2.44
N THR A 68 2.08 9.99 3.61
CA THR A 68 1.87 9.28 4.86
C THR A 68 0.39 9.18 5.21
N SER A 69 -0.32 10.31 5.18
CA SER A 69 -1.76 10.37 5.41
C SER A 69 -2.52 9.49 4.42
N ARG A 70 -2.10 9.48 3.15
CA ARG A 70 -2.76 8.69 2.11
C ARG A 70 -2.60 7.18 2.31
N PHE A 71 -1.43 6.70 2.74
CA PHE A 71 -1.26 5.29 3.10
C PHE A 71 -2.20 4.91 4.25
N ILE A 72 -2.28 5.74 5.29
CA ILE A 72 -3.18 5.53 6.44
C ILE A 72 -4.66 5.49 5.98
N SER A 73 -5.08 6.43 5.12
CA SER A 73 -6.44 6.45 4.58
C SER A 73 -6.74 5.24 3.70
N ILE A 74 -5.83 4.85 2.79
CA ILE A 74 -5.99 3.64 1.96
C ILE A 74 -6.19 2.41 2.83
N ASN A 75 -5.41 2.28 3.90
CA ASN A 75 -5.57 1.18 4.83
C ASN A 75 -6.92 1.23 5.53
N ARG A 76 -7.31 2.38 6.08
CA ARG A 76 -8.57 2.54 6.81
C ARG A 76 -9.80 2.17 5.97
N GLU A 77 -9.82 2.59 4.72
CA GLU A 77 -10.98 2.42 3.84
C GLU A 77 -11.02 1.06 3.14
N TYR A 78 -9.85 0.51 2.77
CA TYR A 78 -9.80 -0.63 1.84
C TYR A 78 -9.14 -1.88 2.43
N SER A 79 -8.65 -1.85 3.67
CA SER A 79 -8.21 -3.08 4.34
C SER A 79 -9.38 -3.94 4.75
N ALA A 80 -9.15 -5.26 4.84
CA ALA A 80 -10.10 -6.18 5.45
C ALA A 80 -10.47 -5.69 6.87
N ASP A 81 -11.76 -5.65 7.16
CA ASP A 81 -12.33 -5.18 8.43
C ASP A 81 -11.94 -3.73 8.83
N GLY A 82 -11.39 -2.93 7.90
CA GLY A 82 -10.99 -1.53 8.14
C GLY A 82 -9.74 -1.36 9.03
N TYR A 83 -9.11 -2.45 9.47
CA TYR A 83 -7.87 -2.45 10.25
C TYR A 83 -7.08 -3.75 10.02
N SER A 84 -6.51 -3.91 8.83
CA SER A 84 -5.71 -5.09 8.50
C SER A 84 -4.56 -4.76 7.56
N GLU A 85 -3.55 -5.62 7.53
CA GLU A 85 -2.49 -5.58 6.53
C GLU A 85 -2.97 -6.11 5.15
N ILE A 86 -4.13 -6.77 5.12
CA ILE A 86 -4.71 -7.41 3.94
C ILE A 86 -5.68 -6.44 3.25
N LEU A 87 -5.52 -6.26 1.93
CA LEU A 87 -6.48 -5.54 1.09
C LEU A 87 -7.78 -6.36 1.01
N SER A 88 -8.93 -5.71 1.21
CA SER A 88 -10.24 -6.36 1.08
C SER A 88 -10.38 -6.99 -0.32
N PRO A 89 -10.89 -8.24 -0.43
CA PRO A 89 -11.01 -8.93 -1.72
C PRO A 89 -11.79 -8.15 -2.79
N GLU A 90 -12.75 -7.32 -2.38
CA GLU A 90 -13.55 -6.47 -3.26
C GLU A 90 -12.72 -5.41 -4.02
N TYR A 91 -11.54 -5.06 -3.49
CA TYR A 91 -10.62 -4.09 -4.10
C TYR A 91 -9.37 -4.74 -4.70
N ALA A 92 -9.27 -6.07 -4.73
CA ALA A 92 -8.05 -6.79 -5.12
C ALA A 92 -7.53 -6.46 -6.53
N GLU A 93 -8.43 -6.11 -7.45
CA GLU A 93 -8.08 -5.77 -8.83
C GLU A 93 -7.63 -4.31 -8.99
N LEU A 94 -7.91 -3.44 -8.01
CA LEU A 94 -7.63 -2.01 -8.09
C LEU A 94 -6.14 -1.69 -7.86
N GLY A 95 -5.62 -0.78 -8.69
CA GLY A 95 -4.29 -0.20 -8.50
C GLY A 95 -4.32 1.01 -7.58
N ARG A 96 -3.13 1.44 -7.13
CA ARG A 96 -2.94 2.63 -6.28
C ARG A 96 -3.76 3.83 -6.75
N SER A 97 -3.59 4.27 -8.00
CA SER A 97 -4.27 5.45 -8.52
C SER A 97 -5.79 5.33 -8.44
N GLN A 98 -6.35 4.13 -8.66
CA GLN A 98 -7.80 3.91 -8.55
C GLN A 98 -8.28 4.01 -7.10
N LEU A 99 -7.55 3.39 -6.16
CA LEU A 99 -7.83 3.53 -4.72
C LEU A 99 -7.75 4.99 -4.27
N GLU A 100 -6.76 5.74 -4.76
CA GLU A 100 -6.61 7.17 -4.47
C GLU A 100 -7.72 8.03 -5.06
N GLU A 101 -8.21 7.73 -6.27
CA GLU A 101 -9.36 8.44 -6.85
C GLU A 101 -10.65 8.12 -6.09
N MET A 102 -10.87 6.86 -5.70
CA MET A 102 -12.02 6.45 -4.91
C MET A 102 -12.06 7.14 -3.53
N LEU A 103 -10.89 7.47 -2.95
CA LEU A 103 -10.82 8.24 -1.70
C LEU A 103 -11.40 9.65 -1.83
N LYS A 104 -11.52 10.20 -3.05
CA LYS A 104 -12.07 11.53 -3.32
C LYS A 104 -13.59 11.52 -3.51
N LEU A 105 -14.19 10.36 -3.74
CA LEU A 105 -15.64 10.22 -3.91
C LEU A 105 -16.33 10.42 -2.54
N PRO A 106 -17.53 11.01 -2.48
CA PRO A 106 -18.33 11.01 -1.25
C PRO A 106 -18.48 9.59 -0.71
N GLU A 107 -18.50 9.41 0.62
CA GLU A 107 -18.61 8.08 1.25
C GLU A 107 -19.84 7.31 0.75
N GLU A 108 -20.94 8.03 0.49
CA GLU A 108 -22.20 7.54 -0.06
C GLU A 108 -22.06 6.90 -1.47
N ASP A 109 -21.10 7.35 -2.28
CA ASP A 109 -20.87 6.87 -3.65
C ASP A 109 -19.87 5.69 -3.71
N ARG A 110 -19.23 5.34 -2.59
CA ARG A 110 -18.23 4.25 -2.53
C ARG A 110 -18.85 2.87 -2.36
N CYS A 111 -20.10 2.81 -1.89
CA CYS A 111 -20.88 1.59 -1.78
C CYS A 111 -21.93 1.50 -2.90
N MET A 112 -21.49 1.24 -4.13
CA MET A 112 -22.39 0.63 -5.13
C MET A 112 -21.99 -0.84 -5.28
N VAL A 113 -22.73 -1.68 -4.56
CA VAL A 113 -22.74 -3.15 -4.65
C VAL A 113 -23.20 -3.59 -6.04
#